data_AF-A0A841B301-F1
#
_entry.id   AF-A0A841B301-F1
#
_cell.length_a   1.000
_cell.length_b   1.000
_cell.length_c   1.000
_cell.angle_alpha   90.00
_cell.angle_beta   90.00
_cell.angle_gamma   90.00
#
_symmetry.space_group_name_H-M   'P 1'
#
loop_
_entity.id
_entity.type
_entity.pdbx_description
1 polymer ?
#
loop_
_entity_poly.entity_id
_entity_poly.type
_entity_poly.pdbx_seq_one_letter_code
_entity_poly.pdbx_strand_id
1 'polypeptide(L)' 'MLREIRGSDDFLWLTSHNFRKTTATALDDAGVSTQLIADHLGHSRVSMTQDTYLGRRTVDPITAQALEDLLD' A
#
# COMPACT_ATOMS: atom_id res chain seq x y z
N MET A 1 -20.88 11.57 -0.84
CA MET A 1 -20.11 10.41 -1.38
C MET A 1 -18.77 10.88 -1.93
N LEU A 2 -17.72 10.03 -1.98
CA LEU A 2 -16.35 10.42 -2.39
C LEU A 2 -16.30 11.12 -3.78
N ARG A 3 -17.18 10.72 -4.70
CA ARG A 3 -17.40 11.35 -6.02
C ARG A 3 -17.87 12.80 -5.94
N GLU A 4 -18.69 13.15 -4.95
CA GLU A 4 -19.19 14.51 -4.76
C GLU A 4 -18.14 15.41 -4.12
N ILE A 5 -17.24 14.85 -3.30
CA ILE A 5 -16.20 15.59 -2.58
C ILE A 5 -14.99 15.87 -3.48
N ARG A 6 -14.64 14.95 -4.39
CA ARG A 6 -13.41 15.07 -5.20
C ARG A 6 -13.38 16.28 -6.15
N GLY A 7 -14.53 16.88 -6.45
CA GLY A 7 -14.58 18.14 -7.20
C GLY A 7 -14.09 18.04 -8.64
N SER A 8 -13.01 18.78 -8.96
CA SER A 8 -12.52 19.06 -10.31
C SER A 8 -12.05 17.84 -11.10
N ASP A 9 -11.83 18.06 -12.39
CA ASP A 9 -11.33 17.04 -13.30
C ASP A 9 -9.92 16.53 -12.92
N ASP A 10 -9.16 17.29 -12.14
CA ASP A 10 -7.83 16.92 -11.66
C ASP A 10 -7.84 15.70 -10.73
N PHE A 11 -8.98 15.44 -10.08
CA PHE A 11 -9.15 14.31 -9.16
C PHE A 11 -10.01 13.19 -9.77
N LEU A 12 -10.19 13.14 -11.09
CA LEU A 12 -10.95 12.07 -11.73
C LEU A 12 -10.37 10.67 -11.49
N TRP A 13 -9.04 10.60 -11.27
CA TRP A 13 -8.36 9.37 -10.90
C TRP A 13 -8.68 8.93 -9.46
N LEU A 14 -9.14 9.82 -8.58
CA LEU A 14 -9.46 9.49 -7.20
C LEU A 14 -10.82 8.78 -7.12
N THR A 15 -10.76 7.45 -7.14
CA THR A 15 -11.89 6.54 -6.89
C THR A 15 -11.81 6.00 -5.47
N SER A 16 -12.91 5.43 -4.94
CA SER A 16 -12.88 4.73 -3.66
C SER A 16 -11.83 3.63 -3.62
N HIS A 17 -11.61 2.94 -4.74
CA HIS A 17 -10.60 1.89 -4.85
C HIS A 17 -9.19 2.48 -4.74
N ASN A 18 -8.89 3.56 -5.47
CA ASN A 18 -7.58 4.21 -5.40
C ASN A 18 -7.33 4.83 -4.02
N PHE A 19 -8.34 5.46 -3.41
CA PHE A 19 -8.23 5.97 -2.05
C PHE A 19 -7.87 4.86 -1.06
N ARG A 20 -8.50 3.68 -1.15
CA ARG A 20 -8.15 2.53 -0.30
C ARG A 20 -6.72 2.05 -0.50
N LYS A 21 -6.19 2.07 -1.74
CA LYS A 21 -4.76 1.77 -1.99
C LYS A 21 -3.82 2.80 -1.37
N THR A 22 -4.16 4.09 -1.50
CA THR A 22 -3.41 5.18 -0.87
C THR A 22 -3.37 5.02 0.65
N THR A 23 -4.51 4.74 1.28
CA THR A 23 -4.57 4.46 2.73
C THR A 23 -3.73 3.25 3.12
N ALA A 24 -3.82 2.15 2.37
CA ALA A 24 -3.05 0.95 2.65
C ALA A 24 -1.54 1.19 2.58
N THR A 25 -1.09 1.90 1.53
CA THR A 25 0.33 2.25 1.34
C THR A 25 0.82 3.18 2.45
N ALA A 26 0.02 4.19 2.84
CA ALA A 26 0.40 5.09 3.94
C ALA A 26 0.54 4.37 5.29
N LEU A 27 -0.29 3.36 5.56
CA LEU A 27 -0.17 2.54 6.77
C LEU A 27 1.07 1.63 6.74
N ASP A 28 1.36 1.05 5.58
CA ASP A 28 2.58 0.24 5.38
C ASP A 28 3.85 1.09 5.54
N ASP A 29 3.86 2.32 4.98
CA ASP A 29 4.95 3.29 5.15
C ASP A 29 5.13 3.71 6.62
N ALA A 30 4.05 3.72 7.40
CA ALA A 30 4.08 3.96 8.84
C ALA A 30 4.52 2.73 9.66
N GLY A 31 4.85 1.61 9.00
CA GLY A 31 5.32 0.37 9.64
C GLY A 31 4.20 -0.52 10.19
N VAL A 32 2.94 -0.27 9.82
CA VAL A 32 1.83 -1.17 10.19
C VAL A 32 1.96 -2.47 9.40
N SER A 33 1.79 -3.62 10.06
CA SER A 33 1.92 -4.90 9.39
C SER A 33 0.82 -5.14 8.35
N THR A 34 1.19 -5.81 7.25
CA THR A 34 0.27 -6.13 6.14
C THR A 34 -0.98 -6.89 6.61
N GLN A 35 -0.88 -7.71 7.66
CA GLN A 35 -1.99 -8.43 8.27
C GLN A 35 -3.02 -7.46 8.87
N LEU A 36 -2.57 -6.51 9.69
CA LEU A 36 -3.46 -5.52 10.31
C LEU A 36 -4.08 -4.58 9.27
N ILE A 37 -3.34 -4.25 8.21
CA ILE A 37 -3.88 -3.48 7.08
C ILE A 37 -4.95 -4.31 6.34
N ALA A 38 -4.74 -5.61 6.13
CA ALA A 38 -5.73 -6.48 5.52
C ALA A 38 -7.02 -6.58 6.35
N ASP A 39 -6.89 -6.69 7.67
CA ASP A 39 -8.03 -6.70 8.60
C ASP A 39 -8.79 -5.37 8.54
N HIS A 40 -8.09 -4.24 8.56
CA HIS A 40 -8.70 -2.91 8.41
C HIS A 40 -9.47 -2.76 7.10
N LEU A 41 -8.93 -3.31 6.02
CA LEU A 41 -9.58 -3.30 4.71
C LEU A 41 -10.67 -4.37 4.56
N GLY A 42 -10.80 -5.31 5.49
CA GLY A 42 -11.76 -6.42 5.42
C GLY A 42 -11.44 -7.40 4.28
N HIS A 43 -10.16 -7.63 3.99
CA HIS A 43 -9.74 -8.60 2.98
C HIS A 43 -9.73 -10.02 3.53
N SER A 44 -10.27 -10.97 2.77
CA SER A 44 -10.33 -12.38 3.16
C SER A 44 -8.97 -13.07 3.17
N ARG A 45 -7.97 -12.49 2.51
CA ARG A 45 -6.59 -12.99 2.45
C ARG A 45 -5.61 -11.82 2.51
N VAL A 46 -4.56 -11.99 3.31
CA VAL A 46 -3.48 -11.00 3.46
C VAL A 46 -2.80 -10.67 2.12
N SER A 47 -2.66 -11.67 1.23
CA SER A 47 -2.04 -11.48 -0.09
C SER A 47 -2.78 -10.48 -0.98
N MET A 48 -4.10 -10.31 -0.81
CA MET A 48 -4.84 -9.30 -1.56
C MET A 48 -4.36 -7.88 -1.23
N THR A 49 -4.07 -7.63 0.04
CA THR A 49 -3.50 -6.34 0.47
C THR A 49 -2.11 -6.16 -0.14
N GLN A 50 -1.26 -7.18 0.02
CA GLN A 50 0.13 -7.14 -0.45
C GLN A 50 0.23 -6.93 -1.97
N ASP A 51 -0.53 -7.70 -2.75
CA ASP A 51 -0.37 -7.75 -4.21
C ASP A 51 -1.09 -6.60 -4.91
N THR A 52 -2.21 -6.14 -4.35
CA THR A 52 -3.13 -5.20 -5.05
C THR A 52 -3.19 -3.82 -4.41
N TYR A 53 -3.05 -3.72 -3.08
CA TYR A 53 -3.30 -2.48 -2.34
C TYR A 53 -2.04 -1.76 -1.86
N LEU A 54 -0.93 -2.47 -1.67
CA LEU A 54 0.35 -1.84 -1.33
C LEU A 54 1.08 -1.36 -2.59
N GLY A 55 1.61 -0.14 -2.52
CA GLY A 55 2.55 0.38 -3.51
C GLY A 55 3.89 -0.36 -3.45
N ARG A 56 4.51 -0.61 -4.61
CA ARG A 56 5.88 -1.16 -4.65
C ARG A 56 6.88 -0.09 -4.25
N ARG A 57 7.72 -0.38 -3.24
CA ARG A 57 8.87 0.46 -2.90
C ARG A 57 10.03 0.21 -3.87
N THR A 58 10.88 1.23 -4.03
CA THR A 58 12.21 1.07 -4.63
C THR A 58 13.00 0.03 -3.83
N VAL A 59 13.96 -0.64 -4.48
CA VAL A 59 14.85 -1.60 -3.82
C VAL A 59 15.40 -0.96 -2.54
N ASP A 60 15.16 -1.64 -1.42
CA ASP A 60 15.57 -1.19 -0.11
C ASP A 60 17.08 -1.45 0.07
N PRO A 61 17.91 -0.41 0.33
CA PRO A 61 19.36 -0.57 0.43
C PRO A 61 19.78 -1.51 1.58
N ILE A 62 18.99 -1.59 2.65
CA ILE A 62 19.27 -2.51 3.77
C ILE A 62 19.10 -3.95 3.31
N THR A 63 18.05 -4.21 2.51
CA THR A 63 17.79 -5.54 1.93
C THR A 63 18.90 -5.94 0.94
N ALA A 64 19.41 -4.99 0.16
CA ALA A 64 20.57 -5.22 -0.70
C ALA A 64 21.83 -5.55 0.12
N GLN A 65 22.13 -4.76 1.16
CA GLN A 65 23.28 -5.01 2.04
C GLN A 65 23.17 -6.36 2.75
N ALA A 66 22.00 -6.71 3.27
CA ALA A 66 21.78 -7.99 3.93
C ALA A 66 22.02 -9.19 2.99
N LEU A 67 21.81 -9.01 1.69
CA LEU A 67 22.15 -10.02 0.70
C LEU A 67 23.65 -10.06 0.43
N GLU A 68 24.33 -8.91 0.36
CA GLU A 68 25.79 -8.83 0.20
C GLU A 68 26.51 -9.52 1.38
N ASP A 69 26.11 -9.23 2.61
CA ASP A 69 26.69 -9.81 3.84
C ASP A 69 26.51 -11.34 3.92
N LEU A 70 25.55 -11.91 3.19
CA LEU A 70 25.27 -13.35 3.14
C LEU A 70 26.17 -14.09 2.13
N LEU A 71 26.81 -13.36 1.22
CA LEU A 71 27.64 -13.88 0.13
C LEU A 71 29.14 -13.79 0.43
N ASP A 72 29.53 -13.09 1.50
CA ASP A 72 30.89 -13.00 2.05
C ASP A 72 31.21 -14.16 3.03
#